data_AF-A0A9D6U151-F1
#
_entry.id   AF-A0A9D6U151-F1
#
_cell.length_a   1.000
_cell.length_b   1.000
_cell.length_c   1.000
_cell.angle_alpha   90.00
_cell.angle_beta   90.00
_cell.angle_gamma   90.00
#
_symmetry.space_group_name_H-M   'P 1'
#
loop_
_entity.id
_entity.type
_entity.pdbx_description
1 polymer ?
#
loop_
_entity_poly.entity_id
_entity_poly.type
_entity_poly.pdbx_seq_one_letter_code
_entity_poly.pdbx_strand_id
1 'polypeptide(L)'
;MLKKIFPIVLLLLFAFTALAGAAQDTGLTFVGKIEEIAIKTSMGPMGGMEKNLAIKLDSKPKLDIRVTTRDASRFGLIDTDQPSAVLTPGKIKGLGWKVRLTCDKKTTMSEPFYMVTNLERLD
;
A
#
# COMPACT_ATOMS: atom_id res chain seq x y z
N MET A 1 5.25 -47.54 -40.25
CA MET A 1 4.31 -46.40 -40.29
C MET A 1 4.40 -45.67 -38.95
N LEU A 2 5.26 -44.66 -38.82
CA LEU A 2 5.51 -43.96 -37.56
C LEU A 2 5.57 -42.44 -37.83
N LYS A 3 4.46 -41.89 -38.32
CA LYS A 3 4.26 -40.45 -38.50
C LYS A 3 2.83 -40.21 -38.03
N LYS A 4 2.65 -39.48 -36.92
CA LYS A 4 1.39 -38.85 -36.41
C LYS A 4 1.17 -38.93 -34.88
N ILE A 5 2.20 -39.15 -34.04
CA ILE A 5 2.02 -39.11 -32.57
C ILE A 5 2.58 -37.81 -31.94
N PHE A 6 3.28 -36.96 -32.71
CA PHE A 6 3.88 -35.73 -32.17
C PHE A 6 2.95 -34.54 -31.84
N PRO A 7 1.74 -34.34 -32.42
CA PRO A 7 0.99 -33.13 -32.11
C PRO A 7 0.18 -33.20 -30.80
N ILE A 8 -0.03 -34.40 -30.23
CA ILE A 8 -0.87 -34.57 -29.03
C ILE A 8 -0.08 -34.38 -27.73
N VAL A 9 1.20 -34.77 -27.73
CA VAL A 9 2.08 -34.60 -26.55
C VAL A 9 2.40 -33.11 -26.33
N LEU A 10 2.50 -32.32 -27.40
CA LEU A 10 2.73 -30.88 -27.29
C LEU A 10 1.50 -30.13 -26.77
N LEU A 11 0.29 -30.62 -27.06
CA LEU A 11 -0.97 -29.99 -26.62
C LEU A 11 -1.27 -30.25 -25.13
N LEU A 12 -0.78 -31.37 -24.58
CA LEU A 12 -0.90 -31.69 -23.15
C LEU A 12 0.10 -30.94 -22.27
N LEU A 13 1.23 -30.46 -22.83
CA LEU A 13 2.22 -29.64 -22.11
C LEU A 13 1.76 -28.19 -21.89
N PHE A 14 0.82 -27.68 -22.69
CA PHE A 14 0.23 -26.35 -22.48
C PHE A 14 -0.92 -26.32 -21.46
N ALA A 15 -1.47 -27.48 -21.06
CA ALA A 15 -2.54 -27.54 -20.07
C ALA A 15 -2.06 -27.52 -18.62
N PHE A 16 -0.74 -27.57 -18.37
CA PHE A 16 -0.13 -27.67 -17.04
C PHE A 16 0.79 -26.49 -16.68
N THR A 17 0.71 -25.37 -17.39
CA THR A 17 1.38 -24.14 -16.96
C THR A 17 0.38 -23.23 -16.26
N ALA A 18 0.48 -23.26 -14.93
CA ALA A 18 -0.04 -22.26 -14.01
C ALA A 18 -1.57 -22.14 -13.98
N LEU A 19 -2.24 -23.02 -13.23
CA LEU A 19 -2.68 -22.58 -11.89
C LEU A 19 -1.58 -21.71 -11.23
N ALA A 20 -1.49 -20.45 -11.67
CA ALA A 20 -1.01 -19.39 -10.80
C ALA A 20 -2.06 -19.34 -9.71
N GLY A 21 -1.80 -20.10 -8.64
CA GLY A 21 -2.58 -20.09 -7.43
C GLY A 21 -2.86 -18.64 -7.07
N ALA A 22 -4.15 -18.35 -6.92
CA ALA A 22 -4.70 -17.24 -6.17
C ALA A 22 -3.69 -16.13 -5.83
N ALA A 23 -3.44 -15.20 -6.75
CA ALA A 23 -2.99 -13.87 -6.38
C ALA A 23 -4.19 -13.12 -5.77
N GLN A 24 -4.71 -13.63 -4.64
CA GLN A 24 -5.51 -12.86 -3.70
C GLN A 24 -4.54 -12.12 -2.77
N ASP A 25 -3.72 -11.25 -3.36
CA ASP A 25 -2.90 -10.30 -2.61
C ASP A 25 -2.75 -9.05 -3.48
N THR A 26 -3.86 -8.41 -3.78
CA THR A 26 -3.92 -7.09 -4.42
C THR A 26 -3.53 -5.98 -3.45
N GLY A 27 -2.36 -6.12 -2.81
CA GLY A 27 -1.66 -5.00 -2.21
C GLY A 27 -1.14 -4.11 -3.34
N LEU A 28 -1.85 -3.00 -3.61
CA LEU A 28 -1.39 -2.03 -4.59
C LEU A 28 -0.10 -1.42 -4.09
N THR A 29 0.97 -1.59 -4.85
CA THR A 29 2.30 -1.15 -4.44
C THR A 29 2.68 0.14 -5.16
N PHE A 30 3.12 1.13 -4.39
CA PHE A 30 3.56 2.44 -4.88
C PHE A 30 4.99 2.71 -4.41
N VAL A 31 5.86 3.13 -5.33
CA VAL A 31 7.25 3.46 -5.04
C VAL A 31 7.49 4.92 -5.33
N GLY A 32 8.12 5.64 -4.41
CA GLY A 32 8.44 7.06 -4.58
C GLY A 32 9.14 7.66 -3.37
N LYS A 33 9.54 8.92 -3.50
CA LYS A 33 10.02 9.75 -2.40
C LYS A 33 8.84 10.42 -1.72
N ILE A 34 8.83 10.40 -0.38
CA ILE A 34 7.84 11.13 0.39
C ILE A 34 8.14 12.63 0.32
N GLU A 35 7.26 13.40 -0.31
CA GLU A 35 7.40 14.85 -0.45
C GLU A 35 6.60 15.62 0.60
N GLU A 36 5.54 15.01 1.12
CA GLU A 36 4.67 15.64 2.10
C GLU A 36 4.04 14.57 2.99
N ILE A 37 3.91 14.90 4.28
CA ILE A 37 3.13 14.13 5.23
C ILE A 37 2.22 15.11 5.95
N ALA A 38 0.92 14.93 5.77
CA ALA A 38 -0.11 15.78 6.39
C ALA A 38 -0.96 14.95 7.35
N ILE A 39 -1.59 15.60 8.32
CA ILE A 39 -2.53 14.93 9.22
C ILE A 39 -3.94 15.15 8.67
N LYS A 40 -4.67 14.07 8.43
CA LYS A 40 -6.08 14.11 8.04
C LYS A 40 -6.93 13.46 9.10
N THR A 41 -8.08 14.05 9.38
CA THR A 41 -9.14 13.39 10.15
C THR A 41 -10.12 12.77 9.16
N SER A 42 -10.46 11.50 9.36
CA SER A 42 -11.42 10.79 8.51
C SER A 42 -12.35 9.95 9.36
N MET A 43 -13.56 9.73 8.86
CA MET A 43 -14.51 8.81 9.48
C MET A 43 -13.97 7.38 9.36
N GLY A 44 -13.76 6.75 10.51
CA GLY A 44 -13.39 5.35 10.62
C GLY A 44 -14.57 4.42 10.35
N PRO A 45 -14.33 3.10 10.25
CA PRO A 45 -15.33 2.11 9.86
C PRO A 45 -16.53 2.02 10.81
N MET A 46 -16.34 2.39 12.08
CA MET A 46 -17.38 2.37 13.12
C MET A 46 -18.07 3.72 13.31
N GLY A 47 -17.92 4.65 12.35
CA GLY A 47 -18.55 5.98 12.40
C GLY A 47 -17.85 7.00 13.31
N GLY A 48 -16.82 6.59 14.05
CA GLY A 48 -15.96 7.49 14.82
C GLY A 48 -15.00 8.28 13.93
N MET A 49 -14.56 9.47 14.37
CA MET A 49 -13.52 10.23 13.67
C MET A 49 -12.14 9.77 14.11
N GLU A 50 -11.30 9.37 13.16
CA GLU A 50 -9.93 8.89 13.39
C GLU A 50 -8.92 9.81 12.70
N LYS A 51 -7.75 9.98 13.32
CA LYS A 51 -6.63 10.69 12.72
C LYS A 51 -5.75 9.71 11.95
N ASN A 52 -5.46 10.06 10.71
CA ASN A 52 -4.56 9.36 9.81
C ASN A 52 -3.48 10.33 9.30
N LEU A 53 -2.34 9.80 8.88
CA LEU A 53 -1.35 10.57 8.14
C LEU A 53 -1.61 10.35 6.65
N ALA A 54 -1.71 11.43 5.88
CA ALA A 54 -1.73 11.41 4.43
C ALA A 54 -0.30 11.56 3.90
N ILE A 55 0.11 10.65 3.02
CA ILE A 55 1.46 10.60 2.44
C ILE A 55 1.35 11.01 0.97
N LYS A 56 2.17 11.98 0.56
CA LYS A 56 2.33 12.35 -0.85
C LYS A 56 3.65 11.84 -1.38
N LEU A 57 3.57 11.04 -2.43
CA LEU A 57 4.74 10.56 -3.16
C LEU A 57 5.00 11.43 -4.39
N ASP A 58 6.25 11.75 -4.67
CA ASP A 58 6.71 12.45 -5.88
C ASP A 58 6.20 11.79 -7.18
N SER A 59 6.21 10.45 -7.22
CA SER A 59 5.84 9.64 -8.36
C SER A 59 4.34 9.54 -8.57
N LYS A 60 3.55 9.85 -7.52
CA LYS A 60 2.09 9.71 -7.47
C LYS A 60 1.42 10.85 -6.66
N PRO A 61 1.61 12.13 -7.05
CA PRO A 61 1.23 13.27 -6.22
C PRO A 61 -0.29 13.49 -6.09
N LYS A 62 -1.09 12.81 -6.91
CA LYS A 62 -2.56 12.89 -6.92
C LYS A 62 -3.26 11.77 -6.14
N LEU A 63 -2.52 10.77 -5.65
CA LEU A 63 -3.13 9.66 -4.90
C LEU A 63 -3.34 10.07 -3.44
N ASP A 64 -4.54 9.80 -2.91
CA ASP A 64 -4.81 9.94 -1.47
C ASP A 64 -4.33 8.68 -0.75
N ILE A 65 -3.04 8.65 -0.42
CA ILE A 65 -2.42 7.57 0.35
C ILE A 65 -2.49 7.94 1.83
N ARG A 66 -3.01 7.03 2.66
CA ARG A 66 -3.22 7.26 4.09
C ARG A 66 -2.59 6.14 4.90
N VAL A 67 -2.09 6.45 6.08
CA VAL A 67 -1.60 5.49 7.06
C VAL A 67 -2.21 5.79 8.41
N THR A 68 -2.58 4.75 9.16
CA THR A 68 -3.09 4.94 10.52
C THR A 68 -1.99 5.49 11.42
N THR A 69 -2.35 6.21 12.47
CA THR A 69 -1.39 6.66 13.49
C THR A 69 -0.62 5.48 14.11
N ARG A 70 -1.31 4.36 14.34
CA ARG A 70 -0.70 3.13 14.85
C ARG A 70 0.39 2.61 13.91
N ASP A 71 0.08 2.45 12.64
CA ASP A 71 1.02 1.88 11.67
C ASP A 71 2.13 2.88 11.34
N ALA A 72 1.83 4.18 11.29
CA ALA A 72 2.83 5.23 11.14
C ALA A 72 3.89 5.17 12.24
N SER A 73 3.48 4.91 13.49
CA SER A 73 4.43 4.71 14.57
C SER A 73 5.25 3.43 14.39
N ARG A 74 4.64 2.33 13.96
CA ARG A 74 5.36 1.07 13.70
C ARG A 74 6.40 1.22 12.60
N PHE A 75 6.10 2.03 11.59
CA PHE A 75 7.01 2.35 10.49
C PHE A 75 8.04 3.43 10.83
N GLY A 76 7.99 4.00 12.04
CA GLY A 76 8.89 5.08 12.46
C GLY A 76 8.66 6.40 11.73
N LEU A 77 7.50 6.60 11.09
CA LEU A 77 7.09 7.86 10.47
C LEU A 77 6.71 8.92 11.52
N ILE A 78 6.42 8.50 12.75
CA ILE A 78 6.18 9.39 13.89
C ILE A 78 6.89 8.83 15.11
N ASP A 79 7.49 9.71 15.91
CA ASP A 79 7.91 9.33 17.27
C ASP A 79 6.65 9.21 18.14
N THR A 80 6.39 8.02 18.68
CA THR A 80 5.37 7.88 19.72
C THR A 80 5.96 7.40 21.03
N ASP A 81 5.75 8.21 22.06
CA ASP A 81 5.50 7.73 23.42
C ASP A 81 3.99 7.72 23.74
N GLN A 82 3.14 8.28 22.86
CA GLN A 82 1.69 8.39 23.05
C GLN A 82 0.91 8.30 21.73
N PRO A 83 0.07 7.26 21.53
CA PRO A 83 -0.77 7.08 20.33
C PRO A 83 -1.89 8.12 20.17
N SER A 84 -2.21 8.87 21.23
CA SER A 84 -3.33 9.83 21.27
C SER A 84 -2.90 11.30 21.32
N ALA A 85 -1.60 11.57 21.46
CA ALA A 85 -1.12 12.94 21.58
C ALA A 85 -1.07 13.60 20.21
N VAL A 86 -1.58 14.83 20.15
CA VAL A 86 -1.53 15.76 19.02
C VAL A 86 -0.23 15.57 18.21
N LEU A 87 -0.35 15.01 17.00
CA LEU A 87 0.75 14.89 16.05
C LEU A 87 1.31 16.29 15.78
N THR A 88 2.47 16.58 16.36
CA THR A 88 3.12 17.89 16.26
C THR A 88 3.99 17.89 15.00
N PRO A 89 3.99 18.95 14.16
CA PRO A 89 4.75 19.00 12.91
C PRO A 89 6.25 18.67 13.00
N GLY A 90 6.88 18.82 14.17
CA GLY A 90 8.29 18.44 14.41
C GLY A 90 8.53 16.97 14.81
N LYS A 91 7.48 16.16 14.99
CA LYS A 91 7.58 14.74 15.35
C LYS A 91 7.33 13.79 14.18
N ILE A 92 7.02 14.34 13.00
CA ILE A 92 6.85 13.58 11.77
C ILE A 92 8.23 13.37 11.15
N LYS A 93 8.60 12.11 11.01
CA LYS A 93 9.78 11.61 10.30
C LYS A 93 9.34 11.08 8.94
N GLY A 94 10.30 10.75 8.09
CA GLY A 94 10.00 10.11 6.81
C GLY A 94 9.95 11.04 5.61
N LEU A 95 9.90 12.36 5.82
CA LEU A 95 10.03 13.31 4.72
C LEU A 95 11.35 13.08 3.99
N GLY A 96 11.27 12.95 2.67
CA GLY A 96 12.40 12.70 1.80
C GLY A 96 12.87 11.25 1.73
N TRP A 97 12.28 10.32 2.48
CA TRP A 97 12.59 8.90 2.33
C TRP A 97 12.07 8.40 0.99
N LYS A 98 12.87 7.58 0.33
CA LYS A 98 12.42 6.75 -0.77
C LYS A 98 11.83 5.46 -0.20
N VAL A 99 10.59 5.17 -0.56
CA VAL A 99 9.81 4.09 0.06
C VAL A 99 9.08 3.26 -0.98
N ARG A 100 8.79 2.01 -0.62
CA ARG A 100 7.78 1.17 -1.24
C ARG A 100 6.62 1.03 -0.26
N LEU A 101 5.45 1.51 -0.65
CA LEU A 101 4.21 1.42 0.10
C LEU A 101 3.35 0.30 -0.49
N THR A 102 2.95 -0.66 0.33
CA THR A 102 1.89 -1.62 -0.02
C THR A 102 0.60 -1.11 0.60
N CYS A 103 -0.45 -1.02 -0.22
CA CYS A 103 -1.70 -0.39 0.18
C CYS A 103 -2.92 -1.25 -0.16
N ASP A 104 -3.91 -1.18 0.72
CA ASP A 104 -5.29 -1.58 0.43
C ASP A 104 -6.04 -0.42 -0.21
N LYS A 105 -6.68 -0.64 -1.34
CA LYS A 105 -7.66 0.32 -1.87
C LYS A 105 -8.92 0.29 -1.00
N LYS A 106 -9.31 1.44 -0.45
CA LYS A 106 -10.58 1.63 0.24
C LYS A 106 -11.48 2.51 -0.62
N THR A 107 -12.64 1.97 -0.98
CA THR A 107 -13.67 2.71 -1.72
C THR A 107 -14.58 3.41 -0.73
N THR A 108 -14.80 4.70 -0.93
CA THR A 108 -15.79 5.48 -0.17
C THR A 108 -16.94 5.88 -1.10
N MET A 109 -17.95 6.58 -0.56
CA MET A 109 -18.97 7.24 -1.39
C MET A 109 -18.39 8.34 -2.29
N SER A 110 -17.15 8.78 -2.03
CA SER A 110 -16.42 9.76 -2.83
C SER A 110 -15.21 9.11 -3.53
N GLU A 111 -14.07 9.80 -3.57
CA GLU A 111 -12.85 9.27 -4.19
C GLU A 111 -12.26 8.10 -3.37
N PRO A 112 -11.70 7.09 -4.04
CA PRO A 112 -11.00 6.02 -3.34
C PRO A 112 -9.72 6.56 -2.69
N PHE A 113 -9.39 6.04 -1.52
CA PHE A 113 -8.10 6.26 -0.87
C PHE A 113 -7.34 4.94 -0.73
N TYR A 114 -6.04 5.04 -0.52
CA TYR A 114 -5.14 3.88 -0.42
C TYR A 114 -4.57 3.82 0.99
N MET A 115 -5.01 2.84 1.78
CA MET A 115 -4.54 2.65 3.15
C MET A 115 -3.26 1.82 3.15
N VAL A 116 -2.16 2.38 3.67
CA VAL A 116 -0.87 1.71 3.78
C VAL A 116 -0.96 0.58 4.80
N THR A 117 -0.61 -0.62 4.37
CA THR A 117 -0.51 -1.82 5.20
C THR A 117 0.94 -2.22 5.47
N ASN A 118 1.87 -1.82 4.57
CA ASN A 118 3.30 -2.00 4.76
C ASN A 118 4.09 -0.82 4.16
N LEU A 119 5.22 -0.49 4.81
CA LEU A 119 6.17 0.51 4.35
C LEU A 119 7.58 -0.08 4.44
N GLU A 120 8.25 -0.14 3.28
CA GLU A 120 9.65 -0.52 3.16
C GLU A 120 10.47 0.71 2.74
N ARG A 121 11.58 0.96 3.43
CA ARG A 121 12.53 2.02 3.06
C ARG A 121 13.48 1.46 2.00
N LEU A 122 13.62 2.19 0.91
CA LEU A 122 14.51 1.85 -0.20
C LEU A 122 15.67 2.84 -0.15
N ASP A 123 16.77 2.44 0.50
CA ASP A 123 17.97 3.29 0.66
C ASP A 123 18.49 3.86 -0.68
#